data_AF-A9UQC6-F1
#
_entry.id   AF-A9UQC6-F1
#
_cell.length_a   1.000
_cell.length_b   1.000
_cell.length_c   1.000
_cell.angle_alpha   90.00
_cell.angle_beta   90.00
_cell.angle_gamma   90.00
#
_symmetry.space_group_name_H-M   'P 1'
#
loop_
_entity.id
_entity.type
_entity.pdbx_description
1 polymer ?
#
loop_
_entity_poly.entity_id
_entity_poly.type
_entity_poly.pdbx_seq_one_letter_code
_entity_poly.pdbx_strand_id
1 'polypeptide(L)'
;MDLAAASKDLTYHRDQIETEADRTNDRHSLLRMTERKLHLVIKTAQHDAWHLPVITLEAEHGSLRGACEALLQNTVDESTRTYTIGNCPSSVLPPLATAPNQTSFVMRALLVSDQASFTNAVKDFAWVTADELPEVLDADVANQVQKITF
;
A
#
# COMPACT_ATOMS: atom_id res chain seq x y z
N MET A 1 3.29 -5.05 -58.42
CA MET A 1 2.94 -4.35 -57.16
C MET A 1 2.79 -5.46 -56.13
N ASP A 2 3.90 -5.75 -55.45
CA ASP A 2 4.12 -6.98 -54.70
C ASP A 2 3.54 -6.83 -53.28
N LEU A 3 2.38 -7.45 -53.03
CA LEU A 3 1.71 -7.44 -51.71
C LEU A 3 2.34 -8.46 -50.74
N ALA A 4 3.44 -9.11 -51.11
CA ALA A 4 4.06 -10.20 -50.34
C ALA A 4 5.20 -9.76 -49.38
N ALA A 5 5.47 -8.45 -49.24
CA ALA A 5 6.64 -7.96 -48.51
C ALA A 5 6.41 -7.51 -47.05
N ALA A 6 5.31 -7.94 -46.41
CA ALA A 6 5.03 -7.53 -45.03
C ALA A 6 4.40 -8.63 -44.15
N SER A 7 4.84 -9.88 -44.29
CA SER A 7 4.70 -10.85 -43.20
C SER A 7 5.90 -10.69 -42.28
N LYS A 8 5.93 -9.63 -41.47
CA LYS A 8 6.85 -9.59 -40.32
C LYS A 8 6.44 -10.73 -39.41
N ASP A 9 7.36 -11.66 -39.14
CA ASP A 9 7.22 -12.69 -38.12
C ASP A 9 6.79 -12.06 -36.78
N LEU A 10 5.49 -12.05 -36.51
CA LEU A 10 4.93 -11.67 -35.22
C LEU A 10 5.14 -12.85 -34.27
N THR A 11 6.37 -13.03 -33.83
CA THR A 11 6.69 -13.98 -32.76
C THR A 11 6.30 -13.33 -31.45
N TYR A 12 5.31 -13.89 -30.77
CA TYR A 12 4.93 -13.45 -29.43
C TYR A 12 6.01 -13.85 -28.43
N HIS A 13 6.64 -12.85 -27.82
CA HIS A 13 7.53 -13.04 -26.68
C HIS A 13 6.77 -12.69 -25.42
N ARG A 14 6.58 -13.67 -24.54
CA ARG A 14 6.05 -13.41 -23.20
C ARG A 14 7.11 -12.65 -22.40
N ASP A 15 6.72 -11.54 -21.78
CA ASP A 15 7.61 -10.84 -20.86
C ASP A 15 8.02 -11.73 -19.68
N GLN A 16 9.22 -11.46 -19.14
CA GLN A 16 9.72 -12.14 -17.95
C GLN A 16 8.82 -11.80 -16.75
N ILE A 17 8.51 -12.80 -15.93
CA ILE A 17 7.73 -12.62 -14.70
C ILE A 17 8.57 -11.88 -13.66
N GLU A 18 9.87 -12.17 -13.60
CA GLU A 18 10.83 -11.50 -12.73
C GLU A 18 11.27 -10.17 -13.35
N THR A 19 11.08 -9.08 -12.61
CA THR A 19 11.45 -7.73 -12.99
C THR A 19 12.83 -7.34 -12.42
N GLU A 20 13.39 -6.19 -12.84
CA GLU A 20 14.62 -5.67 -12.23
C GLU A 20 14.42 -5.29 -10.75
N ALA A 21 13.21 -4.86 -10.38
CA ALA A 21 12.85 -4.57 -9.00
C ALA A 21 12.87 -5.83 -8.13
N ASP A 22 12.56 -7.00 -8.70
CA ASP A 22 12.71 -8.29 -8.01
C ASP A 22 14.18 -8.64 -7.77
N ARG A 23 15.02 -8.48 -8.81
CA ARG A 23 16.45 -8.80 -8.73
C ARG A 23 17.21 -7.94 -7.73
N THR A 24 16.83 -6.68 -7.62
CA THR A 24 17.45 -5.70 -6.71
C THR A 24 16.73 -5.62 -5.36
N ASN A 25 15.60 -6.32 -5.20
CA ASN A 25 14.70 -6.22 -4.05
C ASN A 25 14.28 -4.77 -3.75
N ASP A 26 13.93 -4.01 -4.78
CA ASP A 26 13.48 -2.62 -4.66
C ASP A 26 12.08 -2.54 -4.04
N ARG A 27 12.04 -2.34 -2.73
CA ARG A 27 10.81 -2.22 -1.95
C ARG A 27 10.04 -0.92 -2.23
N HIS A 28 10.53 0.01 -3.05
CA HIS A 28 9.80 1.23 -3.42
C HIS A 28 9.03 1.05 -4.74
N SER A 29 9.30 0.00 -5.50
CA SER A 29 8.64 -0.29 -6.77
C SER A 29 7.39 -1.15 -6.60
N LEU A 30 6.30 -0.74 -7.26
CA LEU A 30 5.09 -1.56 -7.43
C LEU A 30 5.26 -2.73 -8.41
N LEU A 31 6.34 -2.71 -9.19
CA LEU A 31 6.66 -3.77 -10.14
C LEU A 31 7.44 -4.92 -9.49
N ARG A 32 7.77 -4.81 -8.20
CA ARG A 32 8.36 -5.91 -7.42
C ARG A 32 7.25 -6.89 -7.00
N MET A 33 7.45 -8.18 -7.23
CA MET A 33 6.57 -9.29 -6.84
C MET A 33 5.15 -9.13 -7.39
N THR A 34 5.03 -8.94 -8.70
CA THR A 34 3.74 -8.68 -9.39
C THR A 34 2.69 -9.77 -9.19
N GLU A 35 3.08 -10.99 -8.83
CA GLU A 35 2.17 -12.09 -8.48
C GLU A 35 1.59 -12.01 -7.06
N ARG A 36 2.05 -11.07 -6.22
CA ARG A 36 1.66 -10.92 -4.82
C ARG A 36 0.94 -9.60 -4.56
N LYS A 37 0.16 -9.57 -3.48
CA LYS A 37 -0.41 -8.32 -2.95
C LYS A 37 0.67 -7.58 -2.17
N LEU A 38 0.83 -6.31 -2.49
CA LEU A 38 1.72 -5.40 -1.79
C LEU A 38 0.91 -4.50 -0.85
N HIS A 39 1.52 -4.18 0.29
CA HIS A 39 0.97 -3.32 1.34
C HIS A 39 1.87 -2.13 1.53
N LEU A 40 1.26 -0.95 1.68
CA LEU A 40 1.98 0.27 1.96
C LEU A 40 2.35 0.35 3.45
N VAL A 41 3.64 0.55 3.70
CA VAL A 41 4.16 1.01 4.99
C VAL A 41 4.93 2.31 4.78
N ILE A 42 4.88 3.20 5.76
CA ILE A 42 5.49 4.53 5.67
C ILE A 42 6.30 4.85 6.92
N LYS A 43 7.20 5.83 6.79
CA LYS A 43 7.77 6.61 7.88
C LYS A 43 7.36 8.06 7.70
N THR A 44 7.12 8.73 8.81
CA THR A 44 6.75 10.16 8.85
C THR A 44 7.75 10.93 9.70
N ALA A 45 7.69 12.26 9.67
CA ALA A 45 8.51 13.08 10.56
C ALA A 45 8.17 12.85 12.05
N GLN A 46 6.91 12.53 12.35
CA GLN A 46 6.42 12.24 13.70
C GLN A 46 6.78 10.82 14.16
N HIS A 47 6.83 9.86 13.24
CA HIS A 47 7.12 8.46 13.51
C HIS A 47 8.24 7.95 12.60
N ASP A 48 9.46 7.88 13.15
CA ASP A 48 10.65 7.40 12.41
C ASP A 48 10.70 5.85 12.29
N ALA A 49 9.82 5.16 13.01
CA ALA A 49 9.59 3.72 12.86
C ALA A 49 8.59 3.46 11.73
N TRP A 50 8.71 2.31 11.05
CA TRP A 50 7.74 1.92 10.02
C TRP A 50 6.36 1.66 10.61
N HIS A 51 5.33 2.21 9.97
CA HIS A 51 3.95 2.02 10.38
C HIS A 51 3.00 2.03 9.18
N LEU A 52 1.77 1.55 9.37
CA LEU A 52 0.69 1.80 8.40
C LEU A 52 0.28 3.27 8.47
N PRO A 53 -0.14 3.90 7.36
CA PRO A 53 -0.76 5.22 7.41
C PRO A 53 -1.87 5.26 8.47
N VAL A 54 -1.83 6.25 9.35
CA VAL A 54 -2.74 6.36 10.50
C VAL A 54 -3.18 7.81 10.70
N ILE A 55 -4.44 8.00 11.09
CA ILE A 55 -5.02 9.30 11.43
C ILE A 55 -5.85 9.16 12.71
N THR A 56 -5.93 10.24 13.49
CA THR A 56 -6.88 10.32 14.61
C THR A 56 -8.27 10.58 14.07
N LEU A 57 -9.26 9.83 14.53
CA LEU A 57 -10.66 10.07 14.17
C LEU A 57 -11.18 11.33 14.86
N GLU A 58 -11.33 12.41 14.10
CA GLU A 58 -11.95 13.66 14.55
C GLU A 58 -13.40 13.81 14.06
N ALA A 59 -14.17 14.67 14.73
CA ALA A 59 -15.60 14.88 14.43
C ALA A 59 -15.87 15.36 12.99
N GLU A 60 -14.95 16.13 12.41
CA GLU A 60 -15.03 16.66 11.05
C GLU A 60 -15.01 15.59 9.96
N HIS A 61 -14.42 14.43 10.23
CA HIS A 61 -14.39 13.32 9.28
C HIS A 61 -15.76 12.65 9.11
N GLY A 62 -16.66 12.77 10.11
CA GLY A 62 -18.01 12.21 10.15
C GLY A 62 -18.11 10.67 10.19
N SER A 63 -17.13 9.93 9.66
CA SER A 63 -17.12 8.47 9.60
C SER A 63 -15.69 7.92 9.53
N LEU A 64 -15.49 6.65 9.87
CA LEU A 64 -14.20 5.95 9.70
C LEU A 64 -13.71 5.96 8.25
N ARG A 65 -14.64 5.85 7.30
CA ARG A 65 -14.32 5.95 5.88
C ARG A 65 -13.86 7.35 5.50
N GLY A 66 -14.57 8.39 5.95
CA GLY A 66 -14.17 9.78 5.71
C GLY A 66 -12.78 10.09 6.28
N ALA A 67 -12.47 9.56 7.46
CA ALA A 67 -11.13 9.66 8.04
C ALA A 67 -10.08 8.93 7.19
N CYS A 68 -10.38 7.73 6.69
CA CYS A 68 -9.48 7.00 5.80
C CYS A 68 -9.26 7.74 4.46
N GLU A 69 -10.29 8.35 3.88
CA GLU A 69 -10.18 9.13 2.65
C GLU A 69 -9.33 10.39 2.88
N ALA A 70 -9.52 11.10 4.00
CA ALA A 70 -8.70 12.24 4.39
C ALA A 70 -7.23 11.84 4.67
N LEU A 71 -7.00 10.71 5.34
CA LEU A 71 -5.67 10.15 5.56
C LEU A 71 -4.95 9.90 4.24
N LEU A 72 -5.63 9.27 3.27
CA LEU A 72 -5.05 9.00 1.95
C LEU A 72 -4.72 10.31 1.22
N GLN A 73 -5.62 11.29 1.23
CA GLN A 73 -5.36 12.62 0.64
C GLN A 73 -4.16 13.34 1.26
N ASN A 74 -3.89 13.13 2.55
CA ASN A 74 -2.72 13.70 3.23
C ASN A 74 -1.43 12.88 3.02
N THR A 75 -1.56 11.61 2.63
CA THR A 75 -0.43 10.68 2.50
C THR A 75 0.07 10.61 1.06
N VAL A 76 -0.83 10.43 0.09
CA VAL A 76 -0.50 10.32 -1.33
C VAL A 76 -0.73 11.66 -2.03
N ASP A 77 0.00 11.90 -3.11
CA ASP A 77 -0.16 13.13 -3.89
C ASP A 77 -1.40 13.09 -4.81
N GLU A 78 -1.69 14.21 -5.47
CA GLU A 78 -2.85 14.36 -6.35
C GLU A 78 -2.79 13.47 -7.62
N SER A 79 -1.60 12.96 -7.98
CA SER A 79 -1.42 12.06 -9.12
C SER A 79 -1.81 10.62 -8.79
N THR A 80 -1.86 10.29 -7.50
CA THR A 80 -2.09 8.95 -6.99
C THR A 80 -3.55 8.74 -6.64
N ARG A 81 -4.24 7.88 -7.39
CA ARG A 81 -5.64 7.56 -7.16
C ARG A 81 -5.76 6.35 -6.25
N THR A 82 -6.55 6.50 -5.19
CA THR A 82 -6.88 5.44 -4.24
C THR A 82 -8.38 5.23 -4.15
N TYR A 83 -8.80 4.04 -3.73
CA TYR A 83 -10.21 3.70 -3.55
C TYR A 83 -10.43 2.95 -2.24
N THR A 84 -11.17 3.56 -1.30
CA THR A 84 -11.51 2.96 -0.02
C THR A 84 -12.60 1.89 -0.17
N ILE A 85 -12.37 0.71 0.39
CA ILE A 85 -13.28 -0.44 0.27
C ILE A 85 -14.27 -0.47 1.42
N GLY A 86 -15.53 -0.18 1.12
CA GLY A 86 -16.65 -0.29 2.07
C GLY A 86 -16.59 0.72 3.22
N ASN A 87 -17.58 0.65 4.10
CA ASN A 87 -17.70 1.56 5.25
C ASN A 87 -17.35 0.88 6.59
N CYS A 88 -17.26 -0.46 6.60
CA CYS A 88 -16.99 -1.24 7.80
C CYS A 88 -15.47 -1.43 7.96
N PRO A 89 -14.90 -1.26 9.16
CA PRO A 89 -13.52 -1.62 9.42
C PRO A 89 -13.29 -3.11 9.15
N SER A 90 -12.17 -3.42 8.51
CA SER A 90 -11.77 -4.82 8.27
C SER A 90 -11.16 -5.46 9.51
N SER A 91 -10.63 -4.66 10.42
CA SER A 91 -10.07 -5.14 11.67
C SER A 91 -10.00 -4.05 12.75
N VAL A 92 -9.76 -4.51 13.97
CA VAL A 92 -9.39 -3.67 15.11
C VAL A 92 -7.99 -4.08 15.54
N LEU A 93 -7.08 -3.13 15.66
CA LEU A 93 -5.74 -3.37 16.20
C LEU A 93 -5.80 -3.38 17.73
N PRO A 94 -4.98 -4.21 18.38
CA PRO A 94 -4.85 -4.15 19.83
C PRO A 94 -4.31 -2.77 20.27
N PRO A 95 -4.65 -2.32 21.48
CA PRO A 95 -4.11 -1.07 22.02
C PRO A 95 -2.59 -1.14 22.07
N LEU A 96 -1.93 -0.12 21.52
CA LEU A 96 -0.49 0.01 21.65
C LEU A 96 -0.12 0.26 23.12
N ALA A 97 1.00 -0.29 23.59
CA ALA A 97 1.48 -0.08 24.96
C ALA A 97 1.65 1.42 25.30
N THR A 98 1.95 2.24 24.30
CA THR A 98 2.10 3.69 24.40
C THR A 98 0.76 4.44 24.47
N ALA A 99 -0.34 3.80 24.08
CA ALA A 99 -1.67 4.39 24.02
C ALA A 99 -2.76 3.36 24.39
N PRO A 100 -2.78 2.87 25.65
CA PRO A 100 -3.66 1.77 26.06
C PRO A 100 -5.16 2.11 26.00
N ASN A 101 -5.50 3.40 25.95
CA ASN A 101 -6.88 3.88 25.87
C ASN A 101 -7.32 4.20 24.43
N GLN A 102 -6.50 3.90 23.43
CA GLN A 102 -6.83 4.11 22.02
C GLN A 102 -7.20 2.80 21.34
N THR A 103 -8.29 2.85 20.58
CA THR A 103 -8.72 1.75 19.72
C THR A 103 -8.48 2.16 18.27
N SER A 104 -7.63 1.41 17.58
CA SER A 104 -7.30 1.67 16.18
C SER A 104 -8.09 0.73 15.27
N PHE A 105 -8.70 1.30 14.23
CA PHE A 105 -9.48 0.55 13.23
C PHE A 105 -8.71 0.48 11.92
N VAL A 106 -8.70 -0.69 11.29
CA VAL A 106 -8.05 -0.89 9.98
C VAL A 106 -9.10 -0.83 8.88
N MET A 107 -8.95 0.15 8.00
CA MET A 107 -9.70 0.27 6.75
C MET A 107 -8.84 -0.24 5.59
N ARG A 108 -9.47 -0.79 4.55
CA ARG A 108 -8.78 -1.22 3.33
C ARG A 108 -8.98 -0.20 2.23
N ALA A 109 -7.92 0.07 1.48
CA ALA A 109 -7.96 0.86 0.27
C ALA A 109 -7.14 0.19 -0.83
N LEU A 110 -7.52 0.45 -2.08
CA LEU A 110 -6.80 0.00 -3.26
C LEU A 110 -6.04 1.18 -3.86
N LEU A 111 -4.81 0.93 -4.30
CA LEU A 111 -4.15 1.80 -5.25
C LEU A 111 -4.72 1.51 -6.64
N VAL A 112 -5.22 2.54 -7.31
CA VAL A 112 -5.83 2.45 -8.65
C VAL A 112 -4.87 2.97 -9.73
N SER A 113 -3.96 3.87 -9.36
CA SER A 113 -2.89 4.33 -10.25
C SER A 113 -1.84 3.25 -10.49
N ASP A 114 -1.13 3.34 -11.62
CA ASP A 114 0.02 2.52 -11.99
C ASP A 114 1.27 2.83 -11.16
N GLN A 115 1.35 4.06 -10.64
CA GLN A 115 2.40 4.56 -9.76
C GLN A 115 1.79 5.12 -8.49
N ALA A 116 2.62 5.19 -7.44
CA ALA A 116 2.29 5.89 -6.22
C ALA A 116 3.36 6.94 -5.92
N SER A 117 2.89 8.15 -5.69
CA SER A 117 3.68 9.30 -5.28
C SER A 117 3.10 9.84 -3.98
N PHE A 118 3.98 10.33 -3.10
CA PHE A 118 3.62 10.69 -1.74
C PHE A 118 3.82 12.18 -1.48
N THR A 119 3.06 12.71 -0.53
CA THR A 119 3.25 14.08 -0.07
C THR A 119 4.54 14.22 0.74
N ASN A 120 4.97 15.46 0.99
CA ASN A 120 6.13 15.76 1.83
C ASN A 120 5.96 15.32 3.30
N ALA A 121 4.76 14.86 3.71
CA ALA A 121 4.53 14.30 5.04
C ALA A 121 5.16 12.91 5.20
N VAL A 122 5.36 12.19 4.09
CA VAL A 122 5.98 10.87 4.05
C VAL A 122 7.49 11.04 3.85
N LYS A 123 8.28 10.61 4.84
CA LYS A 123 9.74 10.65 4.80
C LYS A 123 10.31 9.51 3.97
N ASP A 124 9.70 8.35 4.09
CA ASP A 124 10.10 7.11 3.43
C ASP A 124 8.89 6.18 3.30
N PHE A 125 8.88 5.30 2.30
CA PHE A 125 7.77 4.37 2.06
C PHE A 125 8.29 3.03 1.54
N ALA A 126 7.54 1.97 1.75
CA ALA A 126 7.82 0.69 1.14
C ALA A 126 6.54 -0.08 0.82
N TRP A 127 6.62 -0.87 -0.24
CA TRP A 127 5.64 -1.86 -0.66
C TRP A 127 6.13 -3.23 -0.19
N VAL A 128 5.44 -3.79 0.78
CA VAL A 128 5.81 -5.06 1.42
C VAL A 128 4.74 -6.11 1.22
N THR A 129 5.14 -7.36 1.05
CA THR A 129 4.19 -8.49 0.99
C THR A 129 3.66 -8.84 2.38
N ALA A 130 2.58 -9.61 2.44
CA ALA A 130 2.03 -10.09 3.70
C ALA A 130 3.07 -10.82 4.57
N ASP A 131 3.97 -11.60 3.95
CA ASP A 131 5.02 -12.35 4.63
C ASP A 131 6.12 -11.44 5.20
N GLU A 132 6.34 -10.27 4.59
CA GLU A 132 7.35 -9.29 5.02
C GLU A 132 6.83 -8.36 6.13
N LEU A 133 5.51 -8.29 6.37
CA LEU A 133 4.92 -7.41 7.40
C LEU A 133 5.55 -7.59 8.80
N PRO A 134 5.81 -8.81 9.31
CA PRO A 134 6.41 -9.01 10.63
C PRO A 134 7.87 -8.54 10.73
N GLU A 135 8.56 -8.34 9.60
CA GLU A 135 9.93 -7.80 9.60
C GLU A 135 9.94 -6.28 9.84
N VAL A 136 8.82 -5.62 9.57
CA VAL A 136 8.76 -4.16 9.44
C VAL A 136 7.84 -3.53 10.47
N LEU A 137 6.73 -4.18 10.82
CA LEU A 137 5.73 -3.68 11.76
C LEU A 137 5.85 -4.37 13.12
N ASP A 138 5.23 -3.77 14.14
CA ASP A 138 5.00 -4.43 15.42
C ASP A 138 4.26 -5.76 15.22
N ALA A 139 4.66 -6.78 16.00
CA ALA A 139 4.20 -8.15 15.82
C ALA A 139 2.66 -8.28 15.90
N ASP A 140 2.02 -7.55 16.81
CA ASP A 140 0.57 -7.61 16.97
C ASP A 140 -0.16 -6.95 15.80
N VAL A 141 0.39 -5.83 15.30
CA VAL A 141 -0.13 -5.15 14.10
C VAL A 141 0.05 -6.03 12.87
N ALA A 142 1.25 -6.57 12.66
CA ALA A 142 1.56 -7.45 11.53
C ALA A 142 0.62 -8.67 11.49
N ASN A 143 0.47 -9.35 12.62
CA ASN A 143 -0.43 -10.49 12.77
C ASN A 143 -1.88 -10.13 12.42
N GLN A 144 -2.34 -8.94 12.81
CA GLN A 144 -3.72 -8.53 12.55
C GLN A 144 -3.95 -8.12 11.08
N VAL A 145 -2.95 -7.52 10.44
CA VAL A 145 -3.01 -7.16 9.01
C VAL A 145 -2.93 -8.39 8.12
N GLN A 146 -2.10 -9.38 8.47
CA GLN A 146 -2.03 -10.65 7.75
C GLN A 146 -3.39 -11.36 7.74
N LYS A 147 -4.13 -11.35 8.86
CA LYS A 147 -5.48 -11.94 8.96
C LYS A 147 -6.52 -11.29 8.07
N ILE A 148 -6.30 -10.10 7.51
CA ILE A 148 -7.25 -9.43 6.62
C ILE A 148 -6.76 -9.40 5.16
N THR A 149 -5.61 -10.01 4.91
CA THR A 149 -4.97 -10.12 3.60
C THR A 149 -5.10 -11.57 3.12
N PHE A 150 -6.29 -11.92 2.65
CA PHE A 150 -6.57 -13.21 2.01
C PHE A 150 -6.37 -13.08 0.50
#